data_AF-A0A089NYJ0-F1
#
_entry.id   AF-A0A089NYJ0-F1
#
_cell.length_a   1.000
_cell.length_b   1.000
_cell.length_c   1.000
_cell.angle_alpha   90.00
_cell.angle_beta   90.00
_cell.angle_gamma   90.00
#
_symmetry.space_group_name_H-M   'P 1'
#
loop_
_entity.id
_entity.type
_entity.pdbx_description
1 polymer ?
#
loop_
_entity_poly.entity_id
_entity_poly.type
_entity_poly.pdbx_seq_one_letter_code
_entity_poly.pdbx_strand_id
1 'polypeptide(L)'
;MVARKDVWAAADGIRARARDADGAKPRVSVRTVRKALGKGSFGDIARELAEWKARVGYRPLIEQAELPEALQGQLAAFGTALLEHVRVEQTRHRIAEAEGEAAREAGQGEVLEEALAQVDLLDARVAMLEAELARLRAAPPAPVFPAPDPEPEPVKVPAPMHLNPVYGKVRDRHTAEAADPVWAEVRVAVTRVLEQRGPMWVHAIHLSLPDRLKERAERAGLPLTPAWLRLHLIRLADAGDGFAEVEGRFAVAPPVEAAPDPGRVAIGTDAPPLSAEWFWKLFVAEVHDLLLERGPLTAERILEDLPDGWVAATERYKAIKPGRLRQKLRERIRNKRPLQELPGKVFAATGRWPGSRKFGPDEAA
;
A
#
# COMPACT_ATOMS: atom_id res chain seq x y z
N MET A 1 -15.93 -34.49 34.90
CA MET A 1 -16.76 -33.30 34.66
C MET A 1 -16.56 -32.33 35.82
N VAL A 2 -16.15 -31.08 35.53
CA VAL A 2 -16.01 -30.03 36.56
C VAL A 2 -17.26 -29.17 36.54
N ALA A 3 -17.79 -28.78 37.70
CA ALA A 3 -18.96 -27.92 37.75
C ALA A 3 -18.61 -26.49 37.28
N ARG A 4 -19.51 -25.88 36.51
CA ARG A 4 -19.40 -24.49 36.02
C ARG A 4 -19.07 -23.50 37.14
N LYS A 5 -19.76 -23.63 38.29
CA LYS A 5 -19.55 -22.77 39.46
C LYS A 5 -18.11 -22.81 39.97
N ASP A 6 -17.50 -23.99 40.00
CA ASP A 6 -16.12 -24.17 40.46
C ASP A 6 -15.13 -23.51 39.51
N VAL A 7 -15.33 -23.68 38.19
CA VAL A 7 -14.50 -23.05 37.16
C VAL A 7 -14.56 -21.53 37.25
N TRP A 8 -15.76 -20.98 37.45
CA TRP A 8 -15.98 -19.54 37.54
C TRP A 8 -15.38 -18.96 38.82
N ALA A 9 -15.61 -19.59 39.97
CA ALA A 9 -15.01 -19.17 41.24
C ALA A 9 -13.47 -19.22 41.19
N ALA A 10 -12.89 -20.25 40.56
CA ALA A 10 -11.45 -20.33 40.35
C ALA A 10 -10.93 -19.23 39.41
N ALA A 11 -11.68 -18.89 38.36
CA ALA A 11 -11.33 -17.81 37.44
C ALA A 11 -11.36 -16.44 38.12
N ASP A 12 -12.40 -16.15 38.91
CA ASP A 12 -12.53 -14.92 39.69
C ASP A 12 -11.40 -14.82 40.74
N GLY A 13 -11.11 -15.91 41.44
CA GLY A 13 -10.01 -15.98 42.40
C GLY A 13 -8.63 -15.80 41.79
N ILE A 14 -8.43 -16.14 40.51
CA ILE A 14 -7.18 -15.84 39.79
C ILE A 14 -7.16 -14.37 39.33
N ARG A 15 -8.28 -13.86 38.83
CA ARG A 15 -8.42 -12.47 38.37
C ARG A 15 -8.19 -11.46 39.51
N ALA A 16 -8.61 -11.80 40.72
CA ALA A 16 -8.49 -10.95 41.91
C ALA A 16 -7.09 -10.98 42.56
N ARG A 17 -6.17 -11.86 42.13
CA ARG A 17 -4.82 -11.91 42.70
C ARG A 17 -4.02 -10.66 42.34
N ALA A 18 -3.25 -10.21 43.32
CA ALA A 18 -2.21 -9.21 43.12
C ALA A 18 -1.14 -9.73 42.14
N ARG A 19 -0.32 -8.80 41.63
CA ARG A 19 0.83 -9.12 40.78
C ARG A 19 1.77 -10.09 41.49
N ASP A 20 2.38 -10.96 40.70
CA ASP A 20 3.47 -11.79 41.19
C ASP A 20 4.73 -10.94 41.49
N ALA A 21 5.76 -11.59 42.04
CA ALA A 21 7.02 -10.93 42.37
C ALA A 21 7.71 -10.29 41.15
N ASP A 22 7.40 -10.76 39.94
CA ASP A 22 7.89 -10.24 38.67
C ASP A 22 7.05 -9.07 38.13
N GLY A 23 6.02 -8.63 38.87
CA GLY A 23 5.18 -7.49 38.52
C GLY A 23 4.09 -7.79 37.49
N ALA A 24 3.88 -9.06 37.12
CA ALA A 24 2.85 -9.48 36.17
C ALA A 24 1.57 -9.93 36.89
N LYS A 25 0.41 -9.48 36.39
CA LYS A 25 -0.88 -9.97 36.89
C LYS A 25 -1.11 -11.39 36.37
N PRO A 26 -1.40 -12.39 37.23
CA PRO A 26 -1.59 -13.77 36.80
C PRO A 26 -2.79 -13.88 35.84
N ARG A 27 -2.52 -14.41 34.64
CA ARG A 27 -3.53 -14.49 33.58
C ARG A 27 -4.53 -15.63 33.86
N VAL A 28 -5.81 -15.35 33.66
CA VAL A 28 -6.86 -16.38 33.66
C VAL A 28 -6.80 -17.21 32.37
N SER A 29 -6.29 -18.44 32.48
CA SER A 29 -6.12 -19.41 31.40
C SER A 29 -6.61 -20.78 31.84
N VAL A 30 -6.88 -21.68 30.89
CA VAL A 30 -7.29 -23.06 31.21
C VAL A 30 -6.24 -23.74 32.09
N ARG A 31 -4.95 -23.48 31.85
CA ARG A 31 -3.84 -24.02 32.66
C ARG A 31 -3.86 -23.50 34.09
N THR A 32 -4.06 -22.19 34.30
CA THR A 32 -4.06 -21.61 35.65
C THR A 32 -5.32 -21.99 36.42
N VAL A 33 -6.48 -22.02 35.76
CA VAL A 33 -7.74 -22.47 36.35
C VAL A 33 -7.68 -23.95 36.71
N ARG A 34 -7.15 -24.81 35.82
CA ARG A 34 -6.91 -26.23 36.14
C ARG A 34 -5.95 -26.41 37.31
N LYS A 35 -4.87 -25.61 37.38
CA LYS A 35 -3.95 -25.60 38.52
C LYS A 35 -4.66 -25.22 39.83
N ALA A 36 -5.57 -24.25 39.79
CA ALA A 36 -6.36 -23.83 40.95
C ALA A 36 -7.40 -24.88 41.37
N LEU A 37 -8.00 -25.60 40.41
CA LEU A 37 -8.99 -26.64 40.67
C LEU A 37 -8.37 -27.99 41.08
N GLY A 38 -7.13 -28.27 40.69
CA GLY A 38 -6.43 -29.54 40.92
C GLY A 38 -6.99 -30.74 40.13
N LYS A 39 -8.13 -30.57 39.45
CA LYS A 39 -8.84 -31.62 38.70
C LYS A 39 -9.55 -31.05 37.46
N GLY A 40 -9.98 -31.94 36.58
CA GLY A 40 -10.75 -31.59 35.38
C GLY A 40 -10.02 -31.77 34.05
N SER A 41 -10.78 -32.10 33.02
CA SER A 41 -10.32 -32.15 31.63
C SER A 41 -10.13 -30.73 31.08
N PHE A 42 -9.14 -30.55 30.21
CA PHE A 42 -8.91 -29.28 29.52
C PHE A 42 -10.13 -28.84 28.70
N GLY A 43 -10.85 -29.78 28.08
CA GLY A 43 -12.04 -29.48 27.26
C GLY A 43 -13.19 -28.93 28.10
N ASP A 44 -13.53 -29.60 29.21
CA ASP A 44 -14.57 -29.17 30.14
C ASP A 44 -14.29 -27.76 30.67
N ILE A 45 -13.05 -27.52 31.13
CA ILE A 45 -12.65 -26.21 31.67
C ILE A 45 -12.65 -25.14 30.57
N ALA A 46 -12.17 -25.46 29.37
CA ALA A 46 -12.10 -24.50 28.26
C ALA A 46 -13.48 -23.97 27.86
N ARG A 47 -14.48 -24.86 27.79
CA ARG A 47 -15.87 -24.48 27.46
C ARG A 47 -16.44 -23.51 28.50
N GLU A 48 -16.41 -23.90 29.77
CA GLU A 48 -16.98 -23.09 30.86
C GLU A 48 -16.20 -21.78 31.07
N LEU A 49 -14.88 -21.80 30.83
CA LEU A 49 -14.04 -20.61 30.92
C LEU A 49 -14.29 -19.63 29.75
N ALA A 50 -14.59 -20.13 28.55
CA ALA A 50 -14.94 -19.27 27.41
C ALA A 50 -16.22 -18.48 27.69
N GLU A 51 -17.24 -19.12 28.26
CA GLU A 51 -18.47 -18.44 28.70
C GLU A 51 -18.21 -17.40 29.79
N TRP A 52 -17.39 -17.74 30.79
CA TRP A 52 -17.00 -16.79 31.84
C TRP A 52 -16.31 -15.56 31.25
N LYS A 53 -15.35 -15.76 30.33
CA LYS A 53 -14.63 -14.65 29.67
C LYS A 53 -15.55 -13.75 28.87
N ALA A 54 -16.53 -14.33 28.16
CA ALA A 54 -17.51 -13.56 27.40
C ALA A 54 -18.41 -12.73 28.33
N ARG A 55 -18.91 -13.34 29.41
CA ARG A 55 -19.80 -12.67 30.37
C ARG A 55 -19.11 -11.52 31.12
N VAL A 56 -17.87 -11.72 31.54
CA VAL A 56 -17.11 -10.75 32.33
C VAL A 56 -16.38 -9.74 31.44
N GLY A 57 -16.35 -9.96 30.12
CA GLY A 57 -15.59 -9.10 29.19
C GLY A 57 -14.08 -9.18 29.43
N TYR A 58 -13.57 -10.32 29.91
CA TYR A 58 -12.17 -10.46 30.32
C TYR A 58 -11.19 -10.24 29.16
N ARG A 59 -10.40 -9.17 29.23
CA ARG A 59 -9.35 -8.82 28.25
C ARG A 59 -8.00 -8.70 28.97
N PRO A 60 -7.11 -9.72 28.87
CA PRO A 60 -5.90 -9.78 29.70
C PRO A 60 -4.92 -8.63 29.46
N LEU A 61 -4.85 -8.08 28.25
CA LEU A 61 -3.99 -6.93 27.93
C LEU A 61 -4.52 -5.63 28.54
N ILE A 62 -5.85 -5.45 28.54
CA ILE A 62 -6.50 -4.26 29.10
C ILE A 62 -6.44 -4.31 30.63
N GLU A 63 -6.68 -5.47 31.23
CA GLU A 63 -6.58 -5.64 32.68
C GLU A 63 -5.15 -5.52 33.23
N GLN A 64 -4.13 -5.82 32.43
CA GLN A 64 -2.72 -5.60 32.81
C GLN A 64 -2.37 -4.10 32.93
N ALA A 65 -3.14 -3.22 32.27
CA ALA A 65 -2.93 -1.78 32.30
C ALA A 65 -3.54 -1.10 33.53
N GLU A 66 -4.24 -1.85 34.43
CA GLU A 66 -4.84 -1.35 35.67
C GLU A 66 -5.73 -0.11 35.49
N LEU A 67 -6.34 0.03 34.32
CA LEU A 67 -7.26 1.12 34.04
C LEU A 67 -8.53 0.97 34.90
N PRO A 68 -9.16 2.08 35.33
CA PRO A 68 -10.50 2.04 35.91
C PRO A 68 -11.46 1.22 35.05
N GLU A 69 -12.34 0.42 35.68
CA GLU A 69 -13.21 -0.55 34.98
C GLU A 69 -14.07 0.11 33.89
N ALA A 70 -14.54 1.34 34.12
CA ALA A 70 -15.26 2.14 33.13
C ALA A 70 -14.43 2.40 31.86
N LEU A 71 -13.14 2.73 32.02
CA LEU A 71 -12.22 2.97 30.89
C LEU A 71 -11.85 1.67 30.16
N GLN A 72 -11.75 0.55 30.89
CA GLN A 72 -11.55 -0.77 30.27
C GLN A 72 -12.73 -1.13 29.35
N GLY A 73 -13.96 -0.91 29.82
CA GLY A 73 -15.18 -1.13 29.04
C GLY A 73 -15.23 -0.24 27.80
N GLN A 74 -14.92 1.06 27.95
CA GLN A 74 -14.91 2.02 26.84
C GLN A 74 -13.86 1.66 25.78
N LEU A 75 -12.64 1.27 26.17
CA LEU A 75 -11.59 0.87 25.23
C LEU A 75 -11.94 -0.44 24.50
N ALA A 76 -12.53 -1.41 25.20
CA ALA A 76 -12.97 -2.65 24.58
C ALA A 76 -14.11 -2.41 23.58
N ALA A 77 -15.08 -1.56 23.92
CA ALA A 77 -16.18 -1.17 23.05
C ALA A 77 -15.67 -0.42 21.81
N PHE A 78 -14.80 0.56 22.02
CA PHE A 78 -14.17 1.31 20.94
C PHE A 78 -13.39 0.40 19.98
N GLY A 79 -12.54 -0.49 20.50
CA GLY A 79 -11.77 -1.43 19.68
C GLY A 79 -12.67 -2.38 18.87
N THR A 80 -13.81 -2.80 19.45
CA THR A 80 -14.80 -3.64 18.76
C THR A 80 -15.47 -2.87 17.63
N ALA A 81 -15.93 -1.65 17.90
CA ALA A 81 -16.55 -0.78 16.89
C ALA A 81 -15.58 -0.44 15.76
N LEU A 82 -14.30 -0.20 16.07
CA LEU A 82 -13.27 0.07 15.07
C LEU A 82 -13.04 -1.14 14.15
N LEU A 83 -12.93 -2.35 14.73
CA LEU A 83 -12.76 -3.58 13.93
C LEU A 83 -13.97 -3.88 13.06
N GLU A 84 -15.18 -3.63 13.57
CA GLU A 84 -16.41 -3.77 12.79
C GLU A 84 -16.44 -2.78 11.63
N HIS A 85 -16.10 -1.52 11.87
CA HIS A 85 -16.02 -0.51 10.82
C HIS A 85 -14.99 -0.88 9.75
N VAL A 86 -13.79 -1.32 10.13
CA VAL A 86 -12.76 -1.80 9.18
C VAL A 86 -13.26 -3.00 8.37
N ARG A 87 -13.99 -3.93 8.98
CA ARG A 87 -14.59 -5.07 8.25
C ARG A 87 -15.62 -4.61 7.23
N VAL A 88 -16.47 -3.67 7.60
CA VAL A 88 -17.48 -3.09 6.69
C VAL A 88 -16.78 -2.40 5.52
N GLU A 89 -15.77 -1.60 5.76
CA GLU A 89 -15.00 -0.93 4.70
C GLU A 89 -14.27 -1.92 3.79
N GLN A 90 -13.65 -2.97 4.34
CA GLN A 90 -13.04 -4.02 3.52
C GLN A 90 -14.07 -4.76 2.66
N THR A 91 -15.26 -5.03 3.18
CA THR A 91 -16.34 -5.64 2.39
C THR A 91 -16.82 -4.69 1.30
N ARG A 92 -16.97 -3.39 1.58
CA ARG A 92 -17.33 -2.39 0.56
C ARG A 92 -16.30 -2.34 -0.56
N HIS A 93 -15.01 -2.36 -0.21
CA HIS A 93 -13.93 -2.38 -1.19
C HIS A 93 -14.00 -3.62 -2.09
N ARG A 94 -14.19 -4.81 -1.51
CA ARG A 94 -14.31 -6.05 -2.29
C ARG A 94 -15.52 -6.06 -3.22
N ILE A 95 -16.65 -5.52 -2.77
CA ILE A 95 -17.84 -5.39 -3.62
C ILE A 95 -17.55 -4.45 -4.78
N ALA A 96 -16.93 -3.30 -4.52
CA ALA A 96 -16.56 -2.35 -5.58
C ALA A 96 -15.53 -2.94 -6.57
N GLU A 97 -14.57 -3.74 -6.09
CA GLU A 97 -13.64 -4.47 -6.95
C GLU A 97 -14.36 -5.47 -7.85
N ALA A 98 -15.29 -6.26 -7.30
CA ALA A 98 -16.07 -7.24 -8.05
C ALA A 98 -17.00 -6.58 -9.09
N GLU A 99 -17.66 -5.48 -8.73
CA GLU A 99 -18.46 -4.69 -9.67
C GLU A 99 -17.60 -4.10 -10.79
N GLY A 100 -16.40 -3.63 -10.47
CA GLY A 100 -15.44 -3.14 -11.46
C GLY A 100 -14.90 -4.23 -12.38
N GLU A 101 -14.69 -5.45 -11.89
CA GLU A 101 -14.34 -6.61 -12.71
C GLU A 101 -15.47 -7.00 -13.65
N ALA A 102 -16.70 -7.11 -13.16
CA ALA A 102 -17.87 -7.42 -13.98
C ALA A 102 -18.08 -6.37 -15.09
N ALA A 103 -17.88 -5.08 -14.79
CA ALA A 103 -17.97 -4.02 -15.79
C ALA A 103 -16.89 -4.13 -16.87
N ARG A 104 -15.67 -4.54 -16.51
CA ARG A 104 -14.58 -4.78 -17.49
C ARG A 104 -14.87 -5.98 -18.37
N GLU A 105 -15.38 -7.07 -17.80
CA GLU A 105 -15.78 -8.26 -18.56
C GLU A 105 -16.91 -7.94 -19.54
N ALA A 106 -17.92 -7.18 -19.11
CA ALA A 106 -19.00 -6.73 -19.98
C ALA A 106 -18.47 -5.87 -21.15
N GLY A 107 -17.60 -4.88 -20.86
CA GLY A 107 -16.98 -4.06 -21.90
C GLY A 107 -16.08 -4.86 -22.86
N GLN A 108 -15.38 -5.89 -22.37
CA GLN A 108 -14.63 -6.82 -23.24
C GLN A 108 -15.57 -7.64 -24.13
N GLY A 109 -16.73 -8.07 -23.60
CA GLY A 109 -17.76 -8.76 -24.38
C GLY A 109 -18.26 -7.92 -25.54
N GLU A 110 -18.59 -6.64 -25.29
CA GLU A 110 -19.02 -5.70 -26.34
C GLU A 110 -17.95 -5.50 -27.43
N VAL A 111 -16.67 -5.35 -27.03
CA VAL A 111 -15.55 -5.21 -27.99
C VAL A 111 -15.36 -6.49 -28.81
N LEU A 112 -15.50 -7.66 -28.20
CA LEU A 112 -15.41 -8.94 -28.90
C LEU A 112 -16.57 -9.12 -29.89
N GLU A 113 -17.79 -8.73 -29.52
CA GLU A 113 -18.95 -8.75 -30.40
C GLU A 113 -18.77 -7.81 -31.59
N GLU A 114 -18.28 -6.59 -31.37
CA GLU A 114 -17.96 -5.65 -32.44
C GLU A 114 -16.86 -6.19 -33.36
N ALA A 115 -15.81 -6.81 -32.82
CA ALA A 115 -14.75 -7.43 -33.60
C ALA A 115 -15.28 -8.60 -34.46
N LEU A 116 -16.18 -9.43 -33.91
CA LEU A 116 -16.83 -10.50 -34.66
C LEU A 116 -17.68 -9.95 -35.81
N ALA A 117 -18.46 -8.89 -35.57
CA ALA A 117 -19.25 -8.24 -36.62
C ALA A 117 -18.36 -7.64 -37.73
N GLN A 118 -17.17 -7.12 -37.38
CA GLN A 118 -16.20 -6.64 -38.36
C GLN A 118 -15.59 -7.78 -39.19
N VAL A 119 -15.33 -8.94 -38.57
CA VAL A 119 -14.87 -10.15 -39.27
C VAL A 119 -15.92 -10.60 -40.28
N ASP A 120 -17.19 -10.68 -39.89
CA ASP A 120 -18.29 -11.05 -40.80
C ASP A 120 -18.38 -10.11 -42.01
N LEU A 121 -18.19 -8.80 -41.80
CA LEU A 121 -18.16 -7.82 -42.88
C LEU A 121 -16.96 -8.02 -43.81
N LEU A 122 -15.80 -8.33 -43.26
CA LEU A 122 -14.59 -8.60 -44.05
C LEU A 122 -14.73 -9.89 -44.86
N ASP A 123 -15.28 -10.95 -44.28
CA ASP A 123 -15.55 -12.21 -44.97
C ASP A 123 -16.53 -12.02 -46.14
N ALA A 124 -17.58 -11.21 -45.95
CA ALA A 124 -18.50 -10.85 -47.03
C ALA A 124 -17.79 -10.07 -48.17
N ARG A 125 -16.85 -9.17 -47.84
CA ARG A 125 -16.05 -8.44 -48.83
C ARG A 125 -15.08 -9.36 -49.57
N VAL A 126 -14.44 -10.28 -48.86
CA VAL A 126 -13.55 -11.29 -49.47
C VAL A 126 -14.34 -12.14 -50.45
N ALA A 127 -15.50 -12.66 -50.06
CA ALA A 127 -16.36 -13.44 -50.96
C ALA A 127 -16.78 -12.65 -52.21
N MET A 128 -17.10 -11.37 -52.07
CA MET A 128 -17.40 -10.49 -53.20
C MET A 128 -16.19 -10.30 -54.12
N LEU A 129 -15.00 -10.04 -53.55
CA LEU A 129 -13.77 -9.88 -54.32
C LEU A 129 -13.36 -11.17 -55.03
N GLU A 130 -13.54 -12.32 -54.39
CA GLU A 130 -13.31 -13.63 -55.01
C GLU A 130 -14.27 -13.88 -56.17
N ALA A 131 -15.55 -13.52 -56.03
CA ALA A 131 -16.52 -13.61 -57.11
C ALA A 131 -16.16 -12.70 -58.30
N GLU A 132 -15.70 -11.49 -58.03
CA GLU A 132 -15.26 -10.57 -59.09
C GLU A 132 -13.97 -11.05 -59.76
N LEU A 133 -13.01 -11.60 -59.00
CA LEU A 133 -11.83 -12.24 -59.57
C LEU A 133 -12.19 -13.45 -60.42
N ALA A 134 -13.13 -14.28 -59.98
CA ALA A 134 -13.63 -15.41 -60.76
C ALA A 134 -14.29 -14.95 -62.06
N ARG A 135 -15.08 -13.87 -62.01
CA ARG A 135 -15.68 -13.24 -63.19
C ARG A 135 -14.63 -12.69 -64.15
N LEU A 136 -13.64 -11.95 -63.64
CA LEU A 136 -12.54 -11.40 -64.46
C LEU A 136 -11.69 -12.50 -65.10
N ARG A 137 -11.48 -13.62 -64.39
CA ARG A 137 -10.78 -14.79 -64.93
C ARG A 137 -11.60 -15.58 -65.96
N ALA A 138 -12.93 -15.56 -65.85
CA ALA A 138 -13.84 -16.21 -66.78
C ALA A 138 -14.16 -15.37 -68.03
N ALA A 139 -13.87 -14.06 -68.01
CA ALA A 139 -14.01 -13.20 -69.18
C ALA A 139 -12.93 -13.56 -70.24
N PRO A 140 -13.30 -13.71 -71.53
CA PRO A 140 -12.31 -13.91 -72.58
C PRO A 140 -11.43 -12.64 -72.73
N PRO A 141 -10.20 -12.76 -73.26
CA PRO A 141 -9.29 -11.62 -73.37
C PRO A 141 -9.93 -10.53 -74.26
N ALA A 142 -10.24 -9.39 -73.64
CA ALA A 142 -10.65 -8.19 -74.36
C ALA A 142 -9.44 -7.65 -75.17
N PRO A 143 -9.68 -7.05 -76.34
CA PRO A 143 -8.63 -6.47 -77.15
C PRO A 143 -7.89 -5.37 -76.37
N VAL A 144 -6.57 -5.36 -76.54
CA VAL A 144 -5.64 -4.39 -75.97
C VAL A 144 -6.06 -2.98 -76.39
N PHE A 145 -6.59 -2.21 -75.44
CA PHE A 145 -6.69 -0.76 -75.57
C PHE A 145 -5.43 -0.12 -74.98
N PRO A 146 -4.94 1.00 -75.57
CA PRO A 146 -3.69 1.63 -75.15
C PRO A 146 -3.84 2.29 -73.77
N ALA A 147 -2.68 2.47 -73.14
CA ALA A 147 -2.47 2.82 -71.74
C ALA A 147 -3.36 3.97 -71.20
N PRO A 148 -3.82 3.89 -69.94
CA PRO A 148 -4.40 5.03 -69.25
C PRO A 148 -3.31 5.98 -68.73
N ASP A 149 -3.62 7.27 -68.85
CA ASP A 149 -2.96 8.43 -68.23
C ASP A 149 -3.05 8.41 -66.69
N PRO A 150 -2.32 9.29 -65.95
CA PRO A 150 -1.70 8.96 -64.68
C PRO A 150 -2.64 8.89 -63.48
N GLU A 151 -2.15 8.17 -62.47
CA GLU A 151 -2.72 7.82 -61.15
C GLU A 151 -3.70 8.85 -60.53
N PRO A 152 -4.85 8.39 -59.98
CA PRO A 152 -5.58 9.20 -59.01
C PRO A 152 -4.85 9.19 -57.66
N GLU A 153 -4.79 10.36 -57.04
CA GLU A 153 -4.16 10.65 -55.73
C GLU A 153 -4.58 9.67 -54.61
N PRO A 154 -3.68 9.42 -53.63
CA PRO A 154 -3.97 8.52 -52.53
C PRO A 154 -5.16 9.02 -51.69
N VAL A 155 -6.20 8.20 -51.59
CA VAL A 155 -7.31 8.39 -50.66
C VAL A 155 -6.75 8.50 -49.24
N LYS A 156 -6.91 9.67 -48.62
CA LYS A 156 -6.60 9.90 -47.20
C LYS A 156 -7.42 8.93 -46.33
N VAL A 157 -6.73 7.98 -45.72
CA VAL A 157 -7.28 7.17 -44.62
C VAL A 157 -7.57 8.13 -43.46
N PRO A 158 -8.80 8.21 -42.92
CA PRO A 158 -9.05 8.99 -41.72
C PRO A 158 -8.32 8.35 -40.53
N ALA A 159 -7.63 9.19 -39.75
CA ALA A 159 -6.89 8.79 -38.57
C ALA A 159 -7.79 8.07 -37.54
N PRO A 160 -7.27 7.10 -36.76
CA PRO A 160 -8.06 6.42 -35.75
C PRO A 160 -8.55 7.40 -34.69
N MET A 161 -9.88 7.46 -34.53
CA MET A 161 -10.55 8.16 -33.44
C MET A 161 -10.10 7.56 -32.10
N HIS A 162 -9.47 8.38 -31.26
CA HIS A 162 -9.23 8.04 -29.87
C HIS A 162 -10.57 7.97 -29.12
N LEU A 163 -11.03 6.76 -28.82
CA LEU A 163 -12.15 6.52 -27.92
C LEU A 163 -11.70 6.81 -26.49
N ASN A 164 -12.14 7.95 -25.95
CA ASN A 164 -12.14 8.17 -24.50
C ASN A 164 -13.27 7.34 -23.86
N PRO A 165 -12.99 6.47 -22.88
CA PRO A 165 -14.05 5.90 -22.06
C PRO A 165 -14.45 6.96 -21.03
N VAL A 166 -15.51 7.69 -21.38
CA VAL A 166 -16.31 8.51 -20.47
C VAL A 166 -17.20 7.55 -19.66
N TYR A 167 -17.46 7.92 -18.40
CA TYR A 167 -18.32 7.26 -17.41
C TYR A 167 -17.61 6.30 -16.44
N GLY A 168 -17.26 6.86 -15.28
CA GLY A 168 -16.66 6.19 -14.12
C GLY A 168 -15.78 7.15 -13.30
N LYS A 169 -15.02 8.02 -13.97
CA LYS A 169 -14.09 8.96 -13.33
C LYS A 169 -14.73 10.26 -12.83
N VAL A 170 -15.96 10.59 -13.21
CA VAL A 170 -16.48 11.96 -13.02
C VAL A 170 -16.77 12.28 -11.54
N ARG A 171 -17.02 11.27 -10.69
CA ARG A 171 -17.37 11.53 -9.28
C ARG A 171 -16.15 11.66 -8.36
N ASP A 172 -15.05 10.95 -8.63
CA ASP A 172 -13.79 11.09 -7.89
C ASP A 172 -12.88 12.19 -8.45
N ARG A 173 -12.98 12.48 -9.76
CA ARG A 173 -12.18 13.52 -10.40
C ARG A 173 -12.68 14.91 -10.03
N HIS A 174 -13.99 15.11 -9.84
CA HIS A 174 -14.51 16.40 -9.37
C HIS A 174 -14.10 16.71 -7.93
N THR A 175 -14.02 15.71 -7.05
CA THR A 175 -13.51 15.87 -5.67
C THR A 175 -12.00 16.01 -5.65
N ALA A 176 -11.25 15.30 -6.48
CA ALA A 176 -9.79 15.46 -6.59
C ALA A 176 -9.40 16.82 -7.21
N GLU A 177 -10.03 17.24 -8.31
CA GLU A 177 -9.80 18.53 -8.97
C GLU A 177 -10.23 19.71 -8.08
N ALA A 178 -11.25 19.54 -7.23
CA ALA A 178 -11.64 20.54 -6.23
C ALA A 178 -10.78 20.49 -4.95
N ALA A 179 -10.15 19.35 -4.65
CA ALA A 179 -9.28 19.16 -3.49
C ALA A 179 -7.91 19.81 -3.65
N ASP A 180 -7.32 19.72 -4.85
CA ASP A 180 -6.00 20.30 -5.14
C ASP A 180 -5.90 21.80 -4.84
N PRO A 181 -6.84 22.68 -5.24
CA PRO A 181 -6.78 24.09 -4.88
C PRO A 181 -7.04 24.34 -3.39
N VAL A 182 -7.83 23.51 -2.72
CA VAL A 182 -8.05 23.61 -1.27
C VAL A 182 -6.76 23.26 -0.52
N TRP A 183 -6.05 22.21 -0.93
CA TRP A 183 -4.78 21.83 -0.31
C TRP A 183 -3.67 22.84 -0.58
N ALA A 184 -3.63 23.47 -1.76
CA ALA A 184 -2.72 24.58 -2.03
C ALA A 184 -2.95 25.76 -1.06
N GLU A 185 -4.22 26.12 -0.81
CA GLU A 185 -4.57 27.16 0.17
C GLU A 185 -4.25 26.76 1.62
N VAL A 186 -4.50 25.50 1.99
CA VAL A 186 -4.12 24.94 3.29
C VAL A 186 -2.62 25.01 3.48
N ARG A 187 -1.84 24.63 2.47
CA ARG A 187 -0.38 24.71 2.49
C ARG A 187 0.09 26.14 2.77
N VAL A 188 -0.38 27.11 2.01
CA VAL A 188 -0.03 28.53 2.19
C VAL A 188 -0.40 29.02 3.60
N ALA A 189 -1.58 28.66 4.09
CA ALA A 189 -2.04 29.04 5.43
C ALA A 189 -1.18 28.43 6.54
N VAL A 190 -0.82 27.14 6.42
CA VAL A 190 0.04 26.45 7.38
C VAL A 190 1.46 27.02 7.36
N THR A 191 2.05 27.21 6.17
CA THR A 191 3.37 27.83 6.01
C THR A 191 3.42 29.19 6.71
N ARG A 192 2.43 30.06 6.45
CA ARG A 192 2.35 31.37 7.11
C ARG A 192 2.27 31.27 8.63
N VAL A 193 1.47 30.34 9.16
CA VAL A 193 1.34 30.13 10.61
C VAL A 193 2.68 29.70 11.21
N LEU A 194 3.37 28.77 10.56
CA LEU A 194 4.66 28.24 11.02
C LEU A 194 5.80 29.25 10.87
N GLU A 195 5.80 30.09 9.83
CA GLU A 195 6.74 31.21 9.68
C GLU A 195 6.57 32.26 10.80
N GLN A 196 5.32 32.55 11.17
CA GLN A 196 5.02 33.57 12.18
C GLN A 196 5.26 33.09 13.62
N ARG A 197 5.03 31.80 13.90
CA ARG A 197 5.00 31.27 15.27
C ARG A 197 6.08 30.22 15.55
N GLY A 198 6.89 29.86 14.56
CA GLY A 198 7.91 28.83 14.67
C GLY A 198 7.34 27.40 14.70
N PRO A 199 8.11 26.40 15.16
CA PRO A 199 7.67 25.00 15.19
C PRO A 199 6.48 24.75 16.14
N MET A 200 5.42 24.11 15.64
CA MET A 200 4.17 23.93 16.41
C MET A 200 3.60 22.51 16.36
N TRP A 201 2.83 22.15 17.38
CA TRP A 201 1.99 20.95 17.36
C TRP A 201 0.82 21.12 16.38
N VAL A 202 0.42 20.03 15.71
CA VAL A 202 -0.66 20.05 14.71
C VAL A 202 -1.97 20.63 15.26
N HIS A 203 -2.28 20.34 16.53
CA HIS A 203 -3.49 20.90 17.16
C HIS A 203 -3.45 22.44 17.21
N ALA A 204 -2.28 23.01 17.54
CA ALA A 204 -2.09 24.46 17.58
C ALA A 204 -2.07 25.08 16.17
N ILE A 205 -1.56 24.36 15.16
CA ILE A 205 -1.63 24.78 13.75
C ILE A 205 -3.10 24.82 13.31
N HIS A 206 -3.84 23.73 13.52
CA HIS A 206 -5.25 23.62 13.18
C HIS A 206 -6.11 24.74 13.81
N LEU A 207 -5.89 25.04 15.10
CA LEU A 207 -6.57 26.14 15.78
C LEU A 207 -6.23 27.52 15.18
N SER A 208 -5.04 27.66 14.60
CA SER A 208 -4.57 28.91 13.99
C SER A 208 -5.02 29.06 12.52
N LEU A 209 -5.61 28.03 11.92
CA LEU A 209 -6.14 28.10 10.55
C LEU A 209 -7.46 28.89 10.50
N PRO A 210 -7.69 29.70 9.45
CA PRO A 210 -8.93 30.43 9.28
C PRO A 210 -10.16 29.52 9.21
N ASP A 211 -11.24 29.88 9.90
CA ASP A 211 -12.46 29.05 9.92
C ASP A 211 -13.12 28.93 8.54
N ARG A 212 -13.02 29.98 7.72
CA ARG A 212 -13.46 29.96 6.30
C ARG A 212 -12.79 28.85 5.49
N LEU A 213 -11.54 28.52 5.80
CA LEU A 213 -10.78 27.46 5.14
C LEU A 213 -11.26 26.07 5.59
N LYS A 214 -11.56 25.91 6.89
CA LYS A 214 -12.13 24.69 7.46
C LYS A 214 -13.50 24.38 6.88
N GLU A 215 -14.39 25.38 6.84
CA GLU A 215 -15.73 25.27 6.25
C GLU A 215 -15.69 24.98 4.75
N ARG A 216 -14.73 25.56 4.02
CA ARG A 216 -14.57 25.33 2.59
C ARG A 216 -14.04 23.92 2.31
N ALA A 217 -13.09 23.45 3.11
CA ALA A 217 -12.58 22.08 3.00
C ALA A 217 -13.68 21.05 3.31
N GLU A 218 -14.51 21.32 4.33
CA GLU A 218 -15.68 20.50 4.65
C GLU A 218 -16.70 20.46 3.49
N ARG A 219 -16.98 21.62 2.87
CA ARG A 219 -17.83 21.69 1.66
C ARG A 219 -17.24 20.97 0.44
N ALA A 220 -15.93 20.84 0.36
CA ALA A 220 -15.23 20.04 -0.66
C ALA A 220 -15.17 18.54 -0.31
N GLY A 221 -15.81 18.10 0.78
CA GLY A 221 -15.80 16.71 1.24
C GLY A 221 -14.53 16.29 1.99
N LEU A 222 -13.72 17.26 2.42
CA LEU A 222 -12.43 17.06 3.08
C LEU A 222 -12.39 17.80 4.43
N PRO A 223 -12.94 17.20 5.51
CA PRO A 223 -12.93 17.86 6.80
C PRO A 223 -11.48 18.02 7.30
N LEU A 224 -11.03 19.27 7.46
CA LEU A 224 -9.71 19.62 8.01
C LEU A 224 -9.66 19.34 9.52
N THR A 225 -9.75 18.08 9.93
CA THR A 225 -9.55 17.71 11.33
C THR A 225 -8.05 17.74 11.70
N PRO A 226 -7.68 17.86 12.99
CA PRO A 226 -6.28 17.78 13.39
C PRO A 226 -5.57 16.49 12.93
N ALA A 227 -6.29 15.38 12.83
CA ALA A 227 -5.73 14.11 12.33
C ALA A 227 -5.45 14.15 10.83
N TRP A 228 -6.39 14.70 10.04
CA TRP A 228 -6.22 14.90 8.60
C TRP A 228 -5.09 15.87 8.28
N LEU A 229 -5.00 16.97 9.02
CA LEU A 229 -3.91 17.93 8.89
C LEU A 229 -2.56 17.31 9.21
N ARG A 230 -2.48 16.49 10.27
CA ARG A 230 -1.25 15.77 10.63
C ARG A 230 -0.81 14.83 9.49
N LEU A 231 -1.74 14.02 9.00
CA LEU A 231 -1.45 13.07 7.92
C LEU A 231 -0.93 13.79 6.67
N HIS A 232 -1.54 14.92 6.31
CA HIS A 232 -1.12 15.69 5.16
C HIS A 232 0.26 16.33 5.35
N LEU A 233 0.55 16.91 6.52
CA LEU A 233 1.86 17.51 6.80
C LEU A 233 2.98 16.47 6.87
N ILE A 234 2.70 15.26 7.36
CA ILE A 234 3.67 14.15 7.33
C ILE A 234 3.98 13.78 5.87
N ARG A 235 2.97 13.64 5.01
CA ARG A 235 3.19 13.33 3.59
C ARG A 235 4.03 14.40 2.89
N LEU A 236 3.78 15.68 3.17
CA LEU A 236 4.58 16.77 2.61
C LEU A 236 6.01 16.78 3.16
N ALA A 237 6.20 16.46 4.44
CA ALA A 237 7.53 16.34 5.03
C ALA A 237 8.30 15.16 4.42
N ASP A 238 7.65 14.01 4.22
CA ASP A 238 8.23 12.82 3.60
C ASP A 238 8.59 13.06 2.12
N ALA A 239 7.79 13.86 1.41
CA ALA A 239 8.05 14.28 0.04
C ALA A 239 9.13 15.37 -0.09
N GLY A 240 9.59 15.95 1.02
CA GLY A 240 10.53 17.08 1.01
C GLY A 240 9.89 18.41 0.57
N ASP A 241 8.56 18.52 0.58
CA ASP A 241 7.79 19.66 0.07
C ASP A 241 7.70 20.84 1.08
N GLY A 242 8.82 21.18 1.71
CA GLY A 242 8.99 22.40 2.49
C GLY A 242 8.53 22.34 3.95
N PHE A 243 8.20 21.17 4.49
CA PHE A 243 7.90 20.97 5.91
C PHE A 243 8.83 19.92 6.53
N ALA A 244 9.05 20.00 7.83
CA ALA A 244 9.77 18.99 8.60
C ALA A 244 9.08 18.73 9.94
N GLU A 245 9.01 17.47 10.37
CA GLU A 245 8.60 17.10 11.73
C GLU A 245 9.85 16.98 12.63
N VAL A 246 9.94 17.82 13.66
CA VAL A 246 11.00 17.83 14.66
C VAL A 246 10.37 17.61 16.03
N GLU A 247 10.68 16.47 16.66
CA GLU A 247 10.19 16.11 18.01
C GLU A 247 8.65 16.20 18.16
N GLY A 248 7.90 15.86 17.12
CA GLY A 248 6.42 15.89 17.13
C GLY A 248 5.81 17.26 16.78
N ARG A 249 6.63 18.26 16.49
CA ARG A 249 6.23 19.59 16.03
C ARG A 249 6.55 19.76 14.54
N PHE A 250 5.73 20.51 13.82
CA PHE A 250 5.97 20.83 12.41
C PHE A 250 6.63 22.20 12.29
N ALA A 251 7.63 22.29 11.42
CA ALA A 251 8.31 23.53 11.05
C ALA A 251 8.37 23.66 9.52
N VAL A 252 8.56 24.88 9.04
CA VAL A 252 8.94 25.10 7.63
C VAL A 252 10.39 24.63 7.48
N ALA A 253 10.63 23.74 6.52
CA ALA A 253 11.98 23.28 6.24
C ALA A 253 12.82 24.45 5.70
N PRO A 254 14.08 24.62 6.12
CA PRO A 254 14.96 25.61 5.49
C PRO A 254 15.06 25.33 3.99
N PRO A 255 15.19 26.38 3.13
CA PRO A 255 15.37 26.18 1.71
C PRO A 255 16.58 25.28 1.51
N VAL A 256 16.35 24.13 0.89
CA VAL A 256 17.40 23.17 0.56
C VAL A 256 18.31 23.87 -0.44
N GLU A 257 19.44 24.39 0.03
CA GLU A 257 20.60 24.69 -0.80
C GLU A 257 20.85 23.44 -1.64
N ALA A 258 20.85 23.60 -2.96
CA ALA A 258 20.74 22.54 -3.95
C ALA A 258 21.32 21.22 -3.45
N ALA A 259 20.45 20.23 -3.26
CA ALA A 259 20.83 18.92 -2.76
C ALA A 259 22.08 18.43 -3.53
N PRO A 260 23.12 17.93 -2.85
CA PRO A 260 24.18 17.22 -3.54
C PRO A 260 23.53 16.05 -4.29
N ASP A 261 23.88 15.96 -5.57
CA ASP A 261 23.52 14.93 -6.54
C ASP A 261 23.05 13.60 -5.89
N PRO A 262 21.80 13.13 -6.14
CA PRO A 262 21.24 11.94 -5.49
C PRO A 262 21.97 10.62 -5.81
N GLY A 263 23.11 10.65 -6.52
CA GLY A 263 23.93 9.49 -6.82
C GLY A 263 24.83 8.96 -5.70
N ARG A 264 24.96 9.65 -4.55
CA ARG A 264 25.84 9.18 -3.46
C ARG A 264 25.22 9.41 -2.08
N VAL A 265 24.42 8.46 -1.62
CA VAL A 265 24.12 8.35 -0.18
C VAL A 265 25.42 7.94 0.51
N ALA A 266 26.15 8.92 1.05
CA ALA A 266 27.22 8.65 2.00
C ALA A 266 26.58 8.14 3.29
N ILE A 267 26.52 6.81 3.45
CA ILE A 267 26.18 6.18 4.73
C ILE A 267 27.40 6.34 5.63
N GLY A 268 27.64 7.57 6.05
CA GLY A 268 28.59 7.91 7.08
C GLY A 268 28.07 7.44 8.43
N THR A 269 29.00 7.18 9.35
CA THR A 269 28.68 6.78 10.72
C THR A 269 27.85 7.80 11.50
N ASP A 270 27.70 9.02 10.98
CA ASP A 270 27.08 10.16 11.68
C ASP A 270 25.69 10.57 11.17
N ALA A 271 25.08 9.83 10.23
CA ALA A 271 23.70 10.09 9.81
C ALA A 271 22.68 9.61 10.88
N PRO A 272 21.56 10.35 11.10
CA PRO A 272 20.53 9.96 12.06
C PRO A 272 19.98 8.56 11.74
N PRO A 273 19.70 7.72 12.76
CA PRO A 273 19.34 6.34 12.54
C PRO A 273 17.98 6.25 11.83
N LEU A 274 17.99 5.70 10.61
CA LEU A 274 16.78 5.30 9.92
C LEU A 274 16.01 4.26 10.75
N SER A 275 14.69 4.17 10.57
CA SER A 275 13.95 3.05 11.14
C SER A 275 14.47 1.73 10.57
N ALA A 276 14.49 0.67 11.38
CA ALA A 276 15.03 -0.63 10.95
C ALA A 276 14.33 -1.16 9.69
N GLU A 277 13.02 -0.92 9.57
CA GLU A 277 12.21 -1.29 8.41
C GLU A 277 12.65 -0.53 7.15
N TRP A 278 12.83 0.79 7.27
CA TRP A 278 13.24 1.63 6.15
C TRP A 278 14.65 1.32 5.67
N PHE A 279 15.59 1.10 6.60
CA PHE A 279 16.94 0.66 6.28
C PHE A 279 16.94 -0.63 5.44
N TRP A 280 16.15 -1.64 5.85
CA TRP A 280 16.08 -2.89 5.10
C TRP A 280 15.42 -2.73 3.73
N LYS A 281 14.50 -1.77 3.57
CA LYS A 281 13.88 -1.46 2.27
C LYS A 281 14.91 -0.87 1.31
N LEU A 282 15.67 0.13 1.76
CA LEU A 282 16.73 0.77 0.97
C LEU A 282 17.89 -0.19 0.67
N PHE A 283 18.31 -0.99 1.66
CA PHE A 283 19.35 -2.00 1.48
C PHE A 283 19.00 -3.01 0.36
N VAL A 284 17.75 -3.47 0.30
CA VAL A 284 17.32 -4.40 -0.74
C VAL A 284 17.17 -3.71 -2.10
N ALA A 285 16.77 -2.43 -2.12
CA ALA A 285 16.76 -1.64 -3.35
C ALA A 285 18.17 -1.50 -3.92
N GLU A 286 19.17 -1.24 -3.08
CA GLU A 286 20.57 -1.16 -3.49
C GLU A 286 21.08 -2.50 -4.06
N VAL A 287 20.77 -3.61 -3.39
CA VAL A 287 21.10 -4.97 -3.88
C VAL A 287 20.44 -5.23 -5.23
N HIS A 288 19.19 -4.78 -5.41
CA HIS A 288 18.48 -4.93 -6.67
C HIS A 288 19.13 -4.11 -7.79
N ASP A 289 19.53 -2.88 -7.52
CA ASP A 289 20.22 -2.02 -8.50
C ASP A 289 21.57 -2.59 -8.90
N LEU A 290 22.32 -3.14 -7.94
CA LEU A 290 23.57 -3.85 -8.22
C LEU A 290 23.36 -5.06 -9.13
N LEU A 291 22.28 -5.82 -8.92
CA LEU A 291 21.91 -6.96 -9.76
C LEU A 291 21.44 -6.54 -11.16
N LEU A 292 20.81 -5.37 -11.31
CA LEU A 292 20.49 -4.80 -12.62
C LEU A 292 21.74 -4.33 -13.37
N GLU A 293 22.75 -3.82 -12.65
CA GLU A 293 23.98 -3.31 -13.25
C GLU A 293 24.97 -4.38 -13.65
N ARG A 294 25.21 -5.33 -12.75
CA ARG A 294 26.25 -6.37 -12.93
C ARG A 294 25.68 -7.69 -13.42
N GLY A 295 24.37 -7.81 -13.50
CA GLY A 295 23.69 -9.04 -13.86
C GLY A 295 23.62 -10.04 -12.69
N PRO A 296 23.40 -11.34 -12.99
CA PRO A 296 23.17 -12.33 -11.95
C PRO A 296 24.40 -12.58 -11.07
N LEU A 297 24.27 -12.41 -9.75
CA LEU A 297 25.37 -12.57 -8.79
C LEU A 297 25.01 -13.53 -7.63
N THR A 298 26.02 -14.14 -7.03
CA THR A 298 25.87 -14.92 -5.78
C THR A 298 25.75 -13.99 -4.58
N ALA A 299 25.17 -14.47 -3.48
CA ALA A 299 25.01 -13.65 -2.27
C ALA A 299 26.36 -13.19 -1.66
N GLU A 300 27.40 -14.00 -1.81
CA GLU A 300 28.78 -13.65 -1.43
C GLU A 300 29.27 -12.47 -2.27
N ARG A 301 29.11 -12.56 -3.60
CA ARG A 301 29.57 -11.53 -4.51
C ARG A 301 28.78 -10.23 -4.40
N ILE A 302 27.47 -10.32 -4.12
CA ILE A 302 26.62 -9.15 -3.84
C ILE A 302 27.16 -8.39 -2.61
N LEU A 303 27.56 -9.08 -1.54
CA LEU A 303 28.07 -8.41 -0.33
C LEU A 303 29.45 -7.79 -0.54
N GLU A 304 30.29 -8.36 -1.41
CA GLU A 304 31.59 -7.79 -1.81
C GLU A 304 31.43 -6.56 -2.71
N ASP A 305 30.44 -6.58 -3.60
CA ASP A 305 30.26 -5.58 -4.64
C ASP A 305 29.28 -4.45 -4.22
N LEU A 306 28.70 -4.53 -3.02
CA LEU A 306 27.88 -3.46 -2.45
C LEU A 306 28.75 -2.22 -2.15
N PRO A 307 28.20 -1.00 -2.27
CA PRO A 307 28.96 0.20 -1.94
C PRO A 307 29.43 0.21 -0.48
N ASP A 308 30.61 0.79 -0.26
CA ASP A 308 31.24 0.88 1.05
C ASP A 308 30.30 1.50 2.09
N GLY A 309 30.30 0.92 3.29
CA GLY A 309 29.47 1.37 4.41
C GLY A 309 28.13 0.65 4.54
N TRP A 310 27.58 0.03 3.49
CA TRP A 310 26.31 -0.71 3.61
C TRP A 310 26.42 -1.93 4.51
N VAL A 311 27.46 -2.75 4.32
CA VAL A 311 27.68 -3.95 5.15
C VAL A 311 27.92 -3.56 6.61
N ALA A 312 28.75 -2.55 6.86
CA ALA A 312 28.99 -2.00 8.19
C ALA A 312 27.71 -1.43 8.84
N ALA A 313 26.88 -0.72 8.07
CA ALA A 313 25.61 -0.18 8.56
C ALA A 313 24.61 -1.27 8.98
N THR A 314 24.70 -2.49 8.43
CA THR A 314 23.85 -3.60 8.87
C THR A 314 24.11 -4.00 10.32
N GLU A 315 25.30 -3.76 10.88
CA GLU A 315 25.64 -4.12 12.25
C GLU A 315 24.74 -3.43 13.29
N ARG A 316 24.30 -2.19 12.99
CA ARG A 316 23.42 -1.39 13.86
C ARG A 316 22.03 -1.99 14.07
N TYR A 317 21.56 -2.80 13.13
CA TYR A 317 20.24 -3.42 13.19
C TYR A 317 20.35 -4.93 13.37
N LYS A 318 21.05 -5.58 12.44
CA LYS A 318 21.33 -7.01 12.45
C LYS A 318 22.37 -7.34 11.38
N ALA A 319 23.58 -7.69 11.80
CA ALA A 319 24.68 -8.03 10.89
C ALA A 319 24.22 -9.03 9.82
N ILE A 320 24.47 -8.66 8.55
CA ILE A 320 24.15 -9.51 7.41
C ILE A 320 25.30 -10.46 7.11
N LYS A 321 24.96 -11.72 6.81
CA LYS A 321 25.89 -12.75 6.33
C LYS A 321 25.35 -13.29 5.01
N PRO A 322 26.17 -13.91 4.14
CA PRO A 322 25.71 -14.42 2.84
C PRO A 322 24.47 -15.33 2.96
N GLY A 323 24.44 -16.24 3.95
CA GLY A 323 23.28 -17.10 4.21
C GLY A 323 22.00 -16.34 4.57
N ARG A 324 22.13 -15.22 5.30
CA ARG A 324 21.01 -14.36 5.69
C ARG A 324 20.52 -13.52 4.51
N LEU A 325 21.43 -13.03 3.68
CA LEU A 325 21.08 -12.32 2.45
C LEU A 325 20.29 -13.26 1.52
N ARG A 326 20.75 -14.50 1.32
CA ARG A 326 20.01 -15.53 0.56
C ARG A 326 18.59 -15.73 1.08
N GLN A 327 18.44 -15.86 2.40
CA GLN A 327 17.13 -16.04 3.03
C GLN A 327 16.21 -14.83 2.75
N LYS A 328 16.73 -13.61 2.91
CA LYS A 328 15.98 -12.38 2.63
C LYS A 328 15.56 -12.29 1.16
N LEU A 329 16.46 -12.56 0.22
CA LEU A 329 16.15 -12.52 -1.22
C LEU A 329 15.09 -13.58 -1.57
N ARG A 330 15.23 -14.82 -1.08
CA ARG A 330 14.22 -15.88 -1.28
C ARG A 330 12.85 -15.53 -0.71
N GLU A 331 12.81 -14.90 0.45
CA GLU A 331 11.56 -14.42 1.04
C GLU A 331 10.90 -13.35 0.17
N ARG A 332 11.68 -12.47 -0.48
CA ARG A 332 11.15 -11.49 -1.43
C ARG A 332 10.68 -12.12 -2.74
N ILE A 333 11.40 -13.13 -3.25
CA ILE A 333 10.96 -13.94 -4.40
C ILE A 333 9.62 -14.62 -4.09
N ARG A 334 9.48 -15.24 -2.90
CA ARG A 334 8.23 -15.86 -2.45
C ARG A 334 7.08 -14.84 -2.38
N ASN A 335 7.37 -13.60 -2.02
CA ASN A 335 6.43 -12.49 -1.99
C ASN A 335 6.23 -11.82 -3.35
N LYS A 336 6.55 -12.50 -4.47
CA LYS A 336 6.37 -12.02 -5.85
C LYS A 336 7.05 -10.69 -6.15
N ARG A 337 8.16 -10.38 -5.48
CA ARG A 337 9.00 -9.20 -5.81
C ARG A 337 9.88 -9.50 -7.03
N PRO A 338 10.37 -8.48 -7.76
CA PRO A 338 11.05 -8.62 -9.06
C PRO A 338 12.51 -9.12 -8.91
N LEU A 339 12.65 -10.28 -8.29
CA LEU A 339 13.88 -11.01 -8.11
C LEU A 339 13.64 -12.45 -8.55
N GLN A 340 14.67 -13.10 -9.05
CA GLN A 340 14.64 -14.51 -9.41
C GLN A 340 15.92 -15.20 -8.92
N GLU A 341 15.78 -16.44 -8.44
CA GLU A 341 16.91 -17.31 -8.15
C GLU A 341 17.14 -18.22 -9.35
N LEU A 342 18.34 -18.16 -9.91
CA LEU A 342 18.82 -18.96 -11.03
C LEU A 342 19.60 -20.19 -10.53
N PRO A 343 19.84 -21.20 -11.40
CA PRO A 343 20.69 -22.34 -11.07
C PRO A 343 22.06 -21.89 -10.55
N GLY A 344 22.58 -22.57 -9.53
CA GLY A 344 23.86 -22.21 -8.91
C GLY A 344 23.79 -21.21 -7.75
N LYS A 345 22.60 -20.97 -7.16
CA LYS A 345 22.38 -20.01 -6.05
C LYS A 345 22.71 -18.56 -6.43
N VAL A 346 22.48 -18.24 -7.70
CA VAL A 346 22.69 -16.92 -8.29
C VAL A 346 21.36 -16.18 -8.27
N PHE A 347 21.37 -14.87 -7.97
CA PHE A 347 20.17 -14.04 -7.95
C PHE A 347 20.22 -13.06 -9.11
N ALA A 348 19.07 -12.85 -9.76
CA ALA A 348 18.90 -11.89 -10.85
C ALA A 348 17.73 -10.95 -10.53
N ALA A 349 17.85 -9.70 -10.95
CA ALA A 349 16.74 -8.74 -10.95
C ALA A 349 15.93 -8.90 -12.24
N THR A 350 14.60 -8.94 -12.13
CA THR A 350 13.70 -9.25 -13.28
C THR A 350 12.70 -8.15 -13.60
N GLY A 351 12.74 -7.01 -12.89
CA GLY A 351 11.79 -5.92 -13.07
C GLY A 351 12.17 -4.66 -12.28
N ARG A 352 11.21 -3.76 -12.07
CA ARG A 352 11.43 -2.48 -11.36
C ARG A 352 11.22 -2.63 -9.86
N TRP A 353 12.15 -2.10 -9.04
CA TRP A 353 12.04 -2.14 -7.58
C TRP A 353 11.60 -0.79 -7.01
N PRO A 354 10.63 -0.73 -6.07
CA PRO A 354 10.24 0.52 -5.42
C PRO A 354 11.39 1.10 -4.58
N GLY A 355 11.86 2.31 -4.94
CA GLY A 355 12.97 2.99 -4.26
C GLY A 355 14.37 2.65 -4.77
N SER A 356 14.48 2.05 -5.96
CA SER A 356 15.75 1.95 -6.70
C SER A 356 16.27 3.33 -7.10
N ARG A 357 17.60 3.54 -7.15
CA ARG A 357 18.23 4.77 -7.66
C ARG A 357 17.88 5.08 -9.11
N LYS A 358 17.52 4.05 -9.89
CA LYS A 358 17.21 4.17 -11.33
C LYS A 358 15.75 4.51 -11.65
N PHE A 359 14.86 4.43 -10.67
CA PHE A 359 13.44 4.70 -10.87
C PHE A 359 12.93 5.61 -9.75
N GLY A 360 12.43 6.79 -10.12
CA GLY A 360 12.01 7.85 -9.20
C GLY A 360 10.96 7.41 -8.17
N PRO A 361 10.79 8.17 -7.09
CA PRO A 361 10.00 7.80 -5.91
C PRO A 361 8.47 7.70 -6.12
N ASP A 362 7.95 7.95 -7.32
CA ASP A 362 6.51 8.21 -7.55
C ASP A 362 5.56 7.01 -7.52
N GLU A 363 5.99 5.79 -7.20
CA GLU A 363 5.06 4.64 -7.12
C GLU A 363 5.29 3.80 -5.86
N ALA A 364 4.84 4.34 -4.72
CA ALA A 364 4.75 3.60 -3.46
C ALA A 364 3.40 3.83 -2.73
N ALA A 365 2.29 3.79 -3.48
CA ALA A 365 0.95 3.59 -2.94
C ALA A 365 0.55 2.10 -3.04
#